data_AF-A0A917Q159-F1
#
_entry.id   AF-A0A917Q159-F1
#
_cell.length_a   1.000
_cell.length_b   1.000
_cell.length_c   1.000
_cell.angle_alpha   90.00
_cell.angle_beta   90.00
_cell.angle_gamma   90.00
#
_symmetry.space_group_name_H-M   'P 1'
#
loop_
_entity.id
_entity.type
_entity.pdbx_description
1 polymer ?
#
loop_
_entity_poly.entity_id
_entity_poly.type
_entity_poly.pdbx_seq_one_letter_code
_entity_poly.pdbx_strand_id
1 'polypeptide(L)'
;MTLATRHLLYSMFFTLLYVAIHLLAIVGVFDAIIGHAAGWFLAIAAALPVAGWLWVTLRIMDSSDEYLRALMGRRLLLAVGLTMTVLSVWGFGESYANAPHLPVFLACPLLFLAFAVVSPFVRQTRA
;
A
#
# COMPACT_ATOMS: atom_id res chain seq x y z
N MET A 1 -1.47 11.01 25.10
CA MET A 1 -0.82 10.56 23.84
C MET A 1 -0.55 11.77 22.98
N THR A 2 0.66 11.91 22.42
CA THR A 2 0.95 12.97 21.45
C THR A 2 0.22 12.68 20.13
N LEU A 3 -0.05 13.70 19.32
CA LEU A 3 -0.65 13.56 17.99
C LEU A 3 0.11 12.52 17.13
N ALA A 4 1.44 12.54 17.20
CA ALA A 4 2.31 11.59 16.51
C ALA A 4 2.05 10.13 16.91
N THR A 5 1.95 9.81 18.21
CA THR A 5 1.66 8.44 18.67
C THR A 5 0.30 7.97 18.17
N ARG A 6 -0.71 8.84 18.12
CA ARG A 6 -2.04 8.50 17.63
C ARG A 6 -2.03 8.14 16.14
N HIS A 7 -1.36 8.94 15.31
CA HIS A 7 -1.25 8.64 13.88
C HIS A 7 -0.44 7.38 13.62
N LEU A 8 0.64 7.13 14.37
CA LEU A 8 1.37 5.87 14.29
C LEU A 8 0.46 4.66 14.59
N LEU A 9 -0.34 4.72 15.66
CA LEU A 9 -1.28 3.64 15.99
C LEU A 9 -2.33 3.44 14.90
N TYR A 10 -2.84 4.51 14.27
CA TYR A 10 -3.77 4.37 13.16
C TYR A 10 -3.11 3.72 11.94
N SER A 11 -1.86 4.09 11.61
CA SER A 11 -1.11 3.41 10.55
C SER A 11 -0.94 1.92 10.85
N MET A 12 -0.53 1.57 12.07
CA MET A 12 -0.40 0.17 12.50
C MET A 12 -1.73 -0.58 12.42
N PHE A 13 -2.82 0.04 12.87
CA PHE A 13 -4.16 -0.53 12.82
C PHE A 13 -4.58 -0.86 11.38
N PHE A 14 -4.46 0.08 10.45
CA PHE A 14 -4.84 -0.16 9.05
C PHE A 14 -3.95 -1.23 8.40
N THR A 15 -2.63 -1.21 8.63
CA THR A 15 -1.75 -2.24 8.08
C THR A 15 -2.05 -3.63 8.66
N LEU A 16 -2.27 -3.74 9.97
CA LEU A 16 -2.65 -5.00 10.60
C LEU A 16 -4.01 -5.50 10.13
N LEU A 17 -4.99 -4.61 9.95
CA LEU A 17 -6.31 -4.96 9.42
C LEU A 17 -6.21 -5.50 7.99
N TYR A 18 -5.40 -4.85 7.13
CA TYR A 18 -5.14 -5.34 5.78
C TYR A 18 -4.56 -6.76 5.80
N VAL A 19 -3.52 -6.98 6.61
CA VAL A 19 -2.89 -8.30 6.76
C VAL A 19 -3.88 -9.33 7.29
N ALA A 20 -4.66 -9.00 8.32
CA ALA A 20 -5.66 -9.90 8.89
C ALA A 20 -6.71 -10.34 7.88
N ILE A 21 -7.25 -9.42 7.07
CA ILE A 21 -8.24 -9.75 6.02
C ILE A 21 -7.64 -10.72 5.00
N HIS A 22 -6.40 -10.49 4.55
CA HIS A 22 -5.75 -11.36 3.58
C HIS A 22 -5.38 -12.73 4.18
N LEU A 23 -4.93 -12.77 5.44
CA LEU A 23 -4.68 -14.04 6.12
C LEU A 23 -5.96 -14.87 6.26
N LEU A 24 -7.07 -14.25 6.67
CA LEU A 24 -8.38 -14.91 6.74
C LEU A 24 -8.83 -15.43 5.37
N ALA A 25 -8.59 -14.67 4.30
CA ALA A 25 -8.85 -15.13 2.93
C ALA A 25 -7.97 -16.33 2.55
N ILE A 26 -6.68 -16.32 2.88
CA ILE A 26 -5.74 -17.41 2.58
C ILE A 26 -6.10 -18.70 3.34
N VAL A 27 -6.58 -18.60 4.58
CA VAL A 27 -7.00 -19.78 5.36
C VAL A 27 -8.43 -20.26 5.02
N GLY A 28 -9.07 -19.67 4.02
CA GLY A 28 -10.34 -20.14 3.48
C GLY A 28 -11.60 -19.66 4.19
N VAL A 29 -11.50 -18.67 5.11
CA VAL A 29 -12.67 -18.16 5.86
C VAL A 29 -13.75 -17.56 4.95
N PHE A 30 -13.35 -17.08 3.77
CA PHE A 30 -14.25 -16.43 2.82
C PHE A 30 -14.53 -17.27 1.56
N ASP A 31 -14.14 -18.55 1.52
CA ASP A 31 -14.28 -19.40 0.32
C ASP A 31 -15.73 -19.49 -0.17
N ALA A 32 -16.70 -19.45 0.75
CA ALA A 32 -18.12 -19.49 0.42
C ALA A 32 -18.62 -18.24 -0.36
N ILE A 33 -17.95 -17.09 -0.24
CA ILE A 33 -18.36 -15.84 -0.89
C ILE A 33 -17.45 -15.43 -2.05
N ILE A 34 -16.27 -16.05 -2.17
CA ILE A 34 -15.35 -15.84 -3.29
C ILE A 34 -16.05 -16.30 -4.60
N GLY A 35 -15.93 -15.51 -5.65
CA GLY A 35 -16.60 -15.74 -6.95
C GLY A 35 -18.08 -15.35 -7.01
N HIS A 36 -18.70 -14.95 -5.89
CA HIS A 36 -20.09 -14.51 -5.83
C HIS A 36 -20.20 -12.98 -5.73
N ALA A 37 -21.39 -12.43 -5.96
CA ALA A 37 -21.66 -11.00 -5.81
C ALA A 37 -21.31 -10.49 -4.40
N ALA A 38 -21.47 -11.32 -3.36
CA ALA A 38 -21.07 -10.99 -1.99
C ALA A 38 -19.55 -10.78 -1.83
N GLY A 39 -18.72 -11.34 -2.71
CA GLY A 39 -17.27 -11.14 -2.72
C GLY A 39 -16.86 -9.68 -2.90
N TRP A 40 -17.71 -8.82 -3.49
CA TRP A 40 -17.46 -7.39 -3.59
C TRP A 40 -17.37 -6.71 -2.22
N PHE A 41 -18.12 -7.18 -1.22
CA PHE A 41 -17.99 -6.65 0.15
C PHE A 41 -16.61 -6.93 0.73
N LEU A 42 -16.06 -8.13 0.47
CA LEU A 42 -14.72 -8.48 0.89
C LEU A 42 -13.66 -7.65 0.14
N ALA A 43 -13.84 -7.42 -1.16
CA ALA A 43 -12.94 -6.57 -1.94
C ALA A 43 -12.89 -5.13 -1.41
N ILE A 44 -14.05 -4.55 -1.11
CA ILE A 44 -14.14 -3.21 -0.50
C ILE A 44 -13.51 -3.22 0.90
N ALA A 45 -13.83 -4.23 1.73
CA ALA A 45 -13.25 -4.36 3.06
C ALA A 45 -11.72 -4.47 3.04
N ALA A 46 -11.15 -5.18 2.07
CA ALA A 46 -9.70 -5.30 1.88
C ALA A 46 -9.06 -4.00 1.36
N ALA A 47 -9.78 -3.19 0.58
CA ALA A 47 -9.31 -1.91 0.05
C ALA A 47 -9.39 -0.76 1.08
N LEU A 48 -10.34 -0.79 2.00
CA LEU A 48 -10.52 0.25 3.03
C LEU A 48 -9.26 0.50 3.89
N PRO A 49 -8.53 -0.53 4.36
CA PRO A 49 -7.25 -0.36 5.02
C PRO A 49 -6.22 0.43 4.22
N VAL A 50 -6.19 0.24 2.90
CA VAL A 50 -5.25 0.95 2.01
C VAL A 50 -5.59 2.43 1.96
N ALA A 51 -6.87 2.76 1.79
CA ALA A 51 -7.36 4.15 1.85
C ALA A 51 -7.14 4.78 3.23
N GLY A 52 -7.35 4.01 4.31
CA GLY A 52 -7.08 4.43 5.68
C GLY A 52 -5.61 4.77 5.90
N TRP A 53 -4.69 3.92 5.44
CA TRP A 53 -3.25 4.20 5.53
C TRP A 53 -2.84 5.46 4.75
N LEU A 54 -3.38 5.66 3.54
CA LEU A 54 -3.16 6.88 2.76
C LEU A 54 -3.67 8.12 3.50
N TRP A 55 -4.88 8.05 4.07
CA TRP A 55 -5.46 9.12 4.86
C TRP A 55 -4.60 9.47 6.07
N VAL A 56 -4.10 8.48 6.83
CA VAL A 56 -3.21 8.74 7.96
C VAL A 56 -1.91 9.40 7.51
N THR A 57 -1.35 8.95 6.38
CA THR A 57 -0.13 9.53 5.80
C THR A 57 -0.33 11.01 5.46
N LEU A 58 -1.46 11.36 4.83
CA LEU A 58 -1.81 12.75 4.56
C LEU A 58 -1.96 13.58 5.85
N ARG A 59 -2.59 13.03 6.90
CA ARG A 59 -2.70 13.71 8.20
C ARG A 59 -1.34 13.94 8.87
N ILE A 60 -0.39 13.01 8.72
CA ILE A 60 0.98 13.19 9.19
C ILE A 60 1.66 14.30 8.39
N MET A 61 1.49 14.33 7.07
CA MET A 61 2.05 15.38 6.21
C MET A 61 1.49 16.77 6.55
N ASP A 62 0.19 16.89 6.83
CA ASP A 62 -0.46 18.15 7.21
C ASP A 62 0.08 18.73 8.53
N SER A 63 0.51 17.85 9.44
CA SER A 63 1.07 18.24 10.74
C SER A 63 2.61 18.32 10.75
N SER A 64 3.25 18.02 9.62
CA SER A 64 4.71 18.08 9.45
C SER A 64 5.17 19.47 9.00
N ASP A 65 6.45 19.78 9.22
CA ASP A 65 7.06 20.96 8.61
C ASP A 65 7.14 20.84 7.07
N GLU A 66 7.42 21.95 6.39
CA GLU A 66 7.51 22.00 4.92
C GLU A 66 8.55 21.03 4.37
N TYR A 67 9.67 20.87 5.09
CA TYR A 67 10.77 20.02 4.67
C TYR A 67 10.37 18.53 4.69
N LEU A 68 9.82 18.05 5.80
CA LEU A 68 9.35 16.68 5.98
C LEU A 68 8.17 16.38 5.08
N ARG A 69 7.26 17.33 4.88
CA ARG A 69 6.15 17.20 3.93
C ARG A 69 6.64 17.01 2.51
N ALA A 70 7.56 17.87 2.04
CA ALA A 70 8.15 17.74 0.71
C ALA A 70 8.99 16.46 0.58
N LEU A 71 9.72 16.07 1.62
CA LEU A 71 10.52 14.84 1.65
C LEU A 71 9.64 13.59 1.56
N MET A 72 8.55 13.55 2.32
CA MET A 72 7.57 12.46 2.29
C MET A 72 6.90 12.38 0.92
N GLY A 73 6.47 13.51 0.36
CA GLY A 73 5.89 13.58 -0.99
C GLY A 73 6.83 13.02 -2.06
N ARG A 74 8.12 13.39 -2.04
CA ARG A 74 9.13 12.87 -2.98
C ARG A 74 9.32 11.36 -2.84
N ARG A 75 9.38 10.84 -1.61
CA ARG A 75 9.52 9.39 -1.34
C ARG A 75 8.31 8.60 -1.86
N LEU A 76 7.09 9.08 -1.58
CA LEU A 76 5.86 8.45 -2.06
C LEU A 76 5.80 8.44 -3.58
N LEU A 77 6.11 9.57 -4.24
CA LEU A 77 6.10 9.65 -5.70
C LEU A 77 7.08 8.66 -6.34
N LEU A 78 8.30 8.58 -5.82
CA LEU A 78 9.30 7.62 -6.31
C LEU A 78 8.89 6.17 -6.04
N ALA A 79 8.30 5.87 -4.88
CA ALA A 79 7.79 4.54 -4.55
C ALA A 79 6.65 4.12 -5.49
N VAL A 80 5.69 5.02 -5.75
CA VAL A 80 4.60 4.79 -6.70
C VAL A 80 5.16 4.57 -8.11
N GLY A 81 6.09 5.41 -8.56
CA GLY A 81 6.74 5.26 -9.86
C GLY A 81 7.42 3.90 -10.01
N LEU A 82 8.23 3.50 -9.03
CA LEU A 82 8.90 2.20 -9.03
C LEU A 82 7.90 1.04 -9.05
N THR A 83 6.83 1.13 -8.25
CA THR A 83 5.76 0.12 -8.21
C THR A 83 5.07 0.00 -9.56
N MET A 84 4.71 1.13 -10.18
CA MET A 84 4.08 1.16 -11.51
C MET A 84 5.00 0.56 -12.58
N THR A 85 6.30 0.86 -12.53
CA THR A 85 7.27 0.28 -13.47
C THR A 85 7.35 -1.24 -13.32
N VAL A 86 7.48 -1.75 -12.09
CA VAL A 86 7.55 -3.20 -11.84
C VAL A 86 6.27 -3.91 -12.25
N LEU A 87 5.09 -3.37 -11.87
CA LEU A 87 3.81 -3.94 -12.28
C LEU A 87 3.60 -3.90 -13.79
N SER A 88 4.04 -2.82 -14.47
CA SER A 88 3.98 -2.74 -15.93
C SER A 88 4.87 -3.79 -16.58
N VAL A 89 6.12 -3.93 -16.12
CA VAL A 89 7.04 -4.96 -16.62
C VAL A 89 6.43 -6.34 -16.47
N TRP A 90 5.84 -6.64 -15.31
CA TRP A 90 5.21 -7.94 -15.08
C TRP A 90 3.95 -8.13 -15.93
N GLY A 91 3.06 -7.14 -16.02
CA GLY A 91 1.85 -7.20 -16.84
C GLY A 91 2.14 -7.36 -18.34
N PHE A 92 3.21 -6.74 -18.84
CA PHE A 92 3.72 -7.00 -20.18
C PHE A 92 4.33 -8.41 -20.30
N GLY A 93 5.00 -8.90 -19.26
CA GLY A 93 5.46 -10.28 -19.19
C GLY A 93 4.31 -11.29 -19.28
N GLU A 94 3.19 -11.06 -18.59
CA GLU A 94 1.99 -11.89 -18.69
C GLU A 94 1.42 -11.86 -20.12
N SER A 95 1.39 -10.69 -20.74
CA SER A 95 0.84 -10.49 -22.09
C SER A 95 1.72 -11.05 -23.21
N TYR A 96 3.05 -10.91 -23.09
CA TYR A 96 3.99 -11.12 -24.21
C TYR A 96 4.99 -12.25 -23.97
N ALA A 97 5.30 -12.59 -22.72
CA ALA A 97 6.35 -13.55 -22.35
C ALA A 97 5.79 -14.81 -21.67
N ASN A 98 4.46 -14.99 -21.64
CA ASN A 98 3.77 -16.08 -20.94
C ASN A 98 4.20 -16.19 -19.46
N ALA A 99 4.42 -15.06 -18.81
CA ALA A 99 4.74 -15.02 -17.39
C ALA A 99 3.53 -15.50 -16.55
N PRO A 100 3.76 -16.09 -15.36
CA PRO A 100 2.68 -16.49 -14.47
C PRO A 100 1.79 -15.31 -14.06
N HIS A 101 0.48 -15.55 -13.97
CA HIS A 101 -0.47 -14.55 -13.52
C HIS A 101 -0.22 -14.19 -12.05
N LEU A 102 -0.03 -12.89 -11.80
CA LEU A 102 0.26 -12.38 -10.47
C LEU A 102 -0.92 -11.55 -9.95
N PRO A 103 -1.47 -11.88 -8.77
CA PRO A 103 -2.68 -11.22 -8.31
C PRO A 103 -2.39 -9.76 -7.92
N VAL A 104 -3.24 -8.86 -8.39
CA VAL A 104 -3.08 -7.39 -8.25
C VAL A 104 -3.02 -6.93 -6.80
N PHE A 105 -3.56 -7.68 -5.83
CA PHE A 105 -3.47 -7.29 -4.41
C PHE A 105 -2.00 -7.18 -3.93
N LEU A 106 -1.05 -7.82 -4.62
CA LEU A 106 0.39 -7.70 -4.35
C LEU A 106 0.98 -6.32 -4.69
N ALA A 107 0.24 -5.46 -5.41
CA ALA A 107 0.63 -4.07 -5.65
C ALA A 107 0.82 -3.29 -4.34
N CYS A 108 -0.01 -3.54 -3.32
CA CYS A 108 0.08 -2.87 -2.02
C CYS A 108 1.38 -3.21 -1.26
N PRO A 109 1.72 -4.49 -1.01
CA PRO A 109 2.99 -4.84 -0.38
C PRO A 109 4.19 -4.40 -1.22
N LEU A 110 4.10 -4.44 -2.55
CA LEU A 110 5.14 -3.93 -3.44
C LEU A 110 5.35 -2.41 -3.26
N LEU A 111 4.29 -1.63 -3.12
CA LEU A 111 4.37 -0.19 -2.82
C LEU A 111 5.09 0.07 -1.51
N PHE A 112 4.77 -0.68 -0.45
CA PHE A 112 5.45 -0.53 0.84
C PHE A 112 6.92 -0.93 0.76
N LEU A 113 7.24 -1.99 0.02
CA LEU A 113 8.63 -2.39 -0.23
C LEU A 113 9.39 -1.31 -1.01
N ALA A 114 8.80 -0.78 -2.09
CA ALA A 114 9.38 0.31 -2.86
C ALA A 114 9.61 1.56 -1.98
N PHE A 115 8.64 1.90 -1.13
CA PHE A 115 8.76 3.02 -0.19
C PHE A 115 9.88 2.81 0.83
N ALA A 116 10.00 1.60 1.39
CA ALA A 116 11.07 1.23 2.31
C ALA A 116 12.45 1.30 1.64
N VAL A 117 12.56 0.84 0.39
CA VAL A 117 13.79 0.89 -0.41
C VAL A 117 14.17 2.33 -0.75
N VAL A 118 13.24 3.18 -1.18
CA VAL A 118 13.49 4.57 -1.58
C VAL A 118 13.88 5.47 -0.38
N SER A 119 13.24 5.26 0.77
CA SER A 119 13.38 6.11 1.96
C SER A 119 14.83 6.40 2.41
N PRO A 120 15.76 5.43 2.50
CA PRO A 120 17.14 5.69 2.90
C PRO A 120 17.97 6.46 1.86
N PHE A 121 17.62 6.40 0.57
CA PHE A 121 18.33 7.13 -0.50
C PHE A 121 17.83 8.57 -0.63
N VAL A 122 16.54 8.80 -0.38
CA VAL A 122 15.94 10.14 -0.45
C VAL A 122 16.01 10.77 0.93
N ARG A 123 17.12 11.44 1.23
CA ARG A 123 17.34 12.14 2.50
C ARG A 123 17.16 13.65 2.43
N GLN A 124 17.17 14.21 1.23
CA GLN A 124 17.09 15.65 0.98
C GLN A 124 16.06 15.96 -0.11
N THR A 125 15.46 17.16 -0.03
CA THR A 125 14.49 17.64 -1.01
C THR A 125 15.15 18.34 -2.19
N ARG A 126 16.39 18.83 -2.05
CA ARG A 126 17.18 19.41 -3.14
C ARG A 126 17.90 18.33 -3.95
N ALA A 127 18.05 18.57 -5.25
CA ALA A 127 18.86 17.75 -6.15
C ALA A 127 20.32 18.21 -6.08
#